data_AF-A0A942M1Y1-F1
#
_entry.id   AF-A0A942M1Y1-F1
#
_cell.length_a   1.000
_cell.length_b   1.000
_cell.length_c   1.000
_cell.angle_alpha   90.00
_cell.angle_beta   90.00
_cell.angle_gamma   90.00
#
_symmetry.space_group_name_H-M   'P 1'
#
loop_
_entity.id
_entity.type
_entity.pdbx_description
1 polymer ?
#
loop_
_entity_poly.entity_id
_entity_poly.type
_entity_poly.pdbx_seq_one_letter_code
_entity_poly.pdbx_strand_id
1 'polypeptide(L)'
;MFIGYFDYGVLFLLVIANIYFWKKNLKGKIGCLISGLLFSIVLPIISMKIEITRISKEYEIIDSFNLLHTYFRFPMYWIIGIFQTIVMNVNNKKPAGNTRS
;
A
#
# COMPACT_ATOMS: atom_id res chain seq x y z
N MET A 1 -12.86 8.33 -9.91
CA MET A 1 -12.72 8.64 -8.47
C MET A 1 -11.29 8.34 -8.07
N PHE A 2 -10.63 9.27 -7.37
CA PHE A 2 -9.21 9.13 -6.97
C PHE A 2 -8.92 7.88 -6.12
N ILE A 3 -9.92 7.42 -5.36
CA ILE A 3 -9.88 6.19 -4.55
C ILE A 3 -11.04 5.31 -5.01
N GLY A 4 -10.73 4.11 -5.49
CA GLY A 4 -11.67 3.07 -5.88
C GLY A 4 -12.02 2.13 -4.72
N TYR A 5 -13.07 1.32 -4.92
CA TYR A 5 -13.54 0.35 -3.92
C TYR A 5 -12.44 -0.63 -3.45
N PHE A 6 -11.59 -1.06 -4.37
CA PHE A 6 -10.44 -1.92 -4.07
C PHE A 6 -9.43 -1.25 -3.12
N ASP A 7 -9.21 0.05 -3.28
CA ASP A 7 -8.22 0.80 -2.49
C ASP A 7 -8.64 0.86 -1.00
N TYR A 8 -9.95 0.96 -0.71
CA TYR A 8 -10.46 0.84 0.66
C TYR A 8 -10.19 -0.53 1.28
N GLY A 9 -10.32 -1.61 0.50
CA GLY A 9 -9.97 -2.96 0.93
C GLY A 9 -8.48 -3.09 1.26
N VAL A 10 -7.61 -2.47 0.46
CA VAL A 10 -6.17 -2.46 0.72
C VAL A 10 -5.84 -1.69 2.00
N LEU A 11 -6.47 -0.53 2.23
CA LEU A 11 -6.29 0.24 3.48
C LEU A 11 -6.74 -0.56 4.71
N PHE A 12 -7.86 -1.27 4.60
CA PHE A 12 -8.34 -2.14 5.69
C PHE A 12 -7.36 -3.27 5.99
N LEU A 13 -6.86 -3.95 4.95
CA LEU A 13 -5.87 -5.02 5.09
C LEU A 13 -4.54 -4.51 5.67
N LEU A 14 -4.15 -3.28 5.32
CA LEU A 14 -3.00 -2.58 5.88
C LEU A 14 -3.12 -2.37 7.40
N VAL A 15 -4.28 -1.93 7.87
CA VAL A 15 -4.53 -1.74 9.32
C VAL A 15 -4.39 -3.07 10.06
N ILE A 16 -4.99 -4.14 9.54
CA ILE A 16 -4.88 -5.48 10.14
C ILE A 16 -3.43 -5.96 10.14
N ALA A 17 -2.74 -5.82 9.01
CA ALA A 17 -1.34 -6.22 8.88
C ALA A 17 -0.45 -5.46 9.87
N ASN A 18 -0.69 -4.17 10.09
CA ASN A 18 0.05 -3.36 11.05
C ASN A 18 -0.17 -3.82 12.50
N ILE A 19 -1.43 -4.10 12.89
CA ILE A 19 -1.76 -4.65 14.22
C ILE A 19 -1.05 -6.00 14.43
N TYR A 20 -1.09 -6.88 13.43
CA TYR A 20 -0.45 -8.20 13.52
C TYR A 20 1.08 -8.08 13.57
N PHE A 21 1.66 -7.19 12.77
CA PHE A 21 3.10 -6.92 12.76
C PHE A 21 3.59 -6.43 14.12
N TRP A 22 2.83 -5.53 14.76
CA TRP A 22 3.09 -5.07 16.12
C TRP A 22 3.04 -6.20 17.15
N LYS A 23 2.09 -7.12 17.04
CA LYS A 23 1.92 -8.23 18.00
C LYS A 23 3.00 -9.32 17.86
N LYS A 24 3.55 -9.53 16.66
CA LYS A 24 4.42 -10.68 16.34
C LYS A 24 5.93 -10.38 16.29
N ASN A 25 6.38 -9.15 16.56
CA ASN A 25 7.82 -8.77 16.52
C ASN A 25 8.54 -9.31 15.28
N LEU A 26 7.89 -9.22 14.12
CA LEU A 26 8.46 -9.68 12.86
C LEU A 26 9.74 -8.89 12.56
N LYS A 27 10.80 -9.61 12.14
CA LYS A 27 12.08 -9.00 11.79
C LYS A 27 11.86 -7.91 10.73
N GLY A 28 12.12 -6.66 11.08
CA GLY A 28 11.83 -5.47 10.26
C GLY A 28 12.33 -5.55 8.82
N LYS A 29 13.46 -6.22 8.56
CA LYS A 29 14.02 -6.40 7.22
C LYS A 29 13.12 -7.23 6.28
N ILE A 30 12.55 -8.33 6.77
CA ILE A 30 11.71 -9.21 5.93
C ILE A 30 10.35 -8.53 5.67
N GLY A 31 9.78 -7.90 6.69
CA GLY A 31 8.54 -7.13 6.55
C GLY A 31 8.68 -5.94 5.60
N CYS A 32 9.80 -5.22 5.65
CA CYS A 32 10.09 -4.10 4.75
C CYS A 32 10.25 -4.56 3.29
N LEU A 33 10.91 -5.71 3.05
CA LEU A 33 11.14 -6.21 1.70
C LEU A 33 9.85 -6.74 1.05
N ILE A 34 9.04 -7.48 1.83
CA ILE A 34 7.75 -7.99 1.38
C ILE A 34 6.78 -6.83 1.12
N SER A 35 6.66 -5.89 2.05
CA SER A 35 5.79 -4.72 1.87
C SER A 35 6.25 -3.86 0.69
N GLY A 36 7.55 -3.58 0.58
CA GLY A 36 8.10 -2.83 -0.54
C GLY A 36 7.71 -3.42 -1.89
N LEU A 37 7.86 -4.73 -2.07
CA LEU A 37 7.50 -5.41 -3.33
C LEU A 37 5.98 -5.44 -3.59
N LEU A 38 5.18 -5.63 -2.54
CA LEU A 38 3.71 -5.61 -2.64
C LEU A 38 3.18 -4.23 -3.04
N PHE A 39 3.68 -3.16 -2.41
CA PHE A 39 3.23 -1.78 -2.67
C PHE A 39 3.78 -1.19 -3.96
N SER A 40 4.97 -1.62 -4.41
CA SER A 40 5.58 -1.07 -5.63
C SER A 40 5.03 -1.66 -6.91
N ILE A 41 4.69 -2.95 -6.92
CA ILE A 41 4.37 -3.69 -8.16
C ILE A 41 3.01 -4.40 -8.05
N VAL A 42 2.82 -5.24 -7.05
CA VAL A 42 1.67 -6.18 -7.01
C VAL A 42 0.34 -5.45 -6.86
N LEU A 43 0.22 -4.60 -5.85
CA LEU A 43 -0.99 -3.83 -5.56
C LEU A 43 -1.40 -2.88 -6.70
N PRO A 44 -0.51 -2.04 -7.24
CA PRO A 44 -0.90 -1.13 -8.32
C PRO A 44 -1.32 -1.87 -9.60
N ILE A 45 -0.70 -3.01 -9.94
CA ILE A 45 -1.13 -3.82 -11.09
C ILE A 45 -2.52 -4.42 -10.89
N ILE A 46 -2.79 -5.01 -9.72
CA ILE A 46 -4.11 -5.59 -9.41
C ILE A 46 -5.17 -4.49 -9.42
N SER A 47 -4.89 -3.36 -8.78
CA SER A 47 -5.77 -2.19 -8.72
C SER A 47 -6.09 -1.65 -10.13
N MET A 48 -5.07 -1.57 -11.00
CA MET A 48 -5.23 -1.20 -12.40
C MET A 48 -6.14 -2.15 -13.17
N LYS A 49 -5.93 -3.47 -13.05
CA LYS A 49 -6.75 -4.46 -13.77
C LYS A 49 -8.22 -4.40 -13.35
N ILE A 50 -8.49 -4.26 -12.05
CA ILE A 50 -9.85 -4.16 -11.53
C ILE A 50 -10.53 -2.91 -12.09
N GLU A 51 -9.83 -1.78 -12.06
CA GLU A 51 -10.40 -0.51 -12.53
C GLU A 51 -10.63 -0.50 -14.05
N ILE A 52 -9.70 -1.02 -14.85
CA ILE A 52 -9.90 -1.16 -16.30
C ILE A 52 -11.11 -2.05 -16.59
N THR A 53 -11.24 -3.18 -15.88
CA THR A 53 -12.38 -4.10 -16.05
C THR A 53 -13.70 -3.46 -15.64
N ARG A 54 -13.70 -2.57 -14.64
CA ARG A 54 -14.88 -1.81 -14.22
C ARG A 54 -15.26 -0.78 -15.27
N ILE A 55 -14.29 0.03 -15.71
CA ILE A 55 -14.50 1.09 -16.70
C ILE A 55 -14.94 0.49 -18.04
N SER A 56 -14.37 -0.63 -18.48
CA SER A 56 -14.76 -1.31 -19.73
C SER A 56 -16.16 -1.90 -19.69
N LYS A 57 -16.75 -2.11 -18.51
CA LYS A 57 -18.15 -2.55 -18.34
C LYS A 57 -19.12 -1.38 -18.27
N GLU A 58 -18.65 -0.22 -17.82
CA GLU A 58 -19.48 0.97 -17.57
C GLU A 58 -19.49 1.90 -18.79
N TYR A 59 -18.42 1.92 -19.58
CA TYR A 59 -18.26 2.77 -20.76
C TYR A 59 -17.84 1.96 -21.99
N GLU A 60 -18.49 2.20 -23.13
CA GLU A 60 -18.19 1.54 -24.41
C GLU A 60 -16.87 2.03 -25.03
N ILE A 61 -16.47 3.26 -24.71
CA ILE A 61 -15.21 3.88 -25.15
C ILE A 61 -14.39 4.28 -23.93
N ILE A 62 -13.18 3.73 -23.81
CA ILE A 62 -12.25 4.07 -22.74
C ILE A 62 -11.47 5.33 -23.16
N ASP A 63 -11.78 6.47 -22.55
CA ASP A 63 -11.05 7.72 -22.76
C ASP A 63 -9.60 7.62 -22.24
N SER A 64 -8.68 8.32 -22.91
CA SER A 64 -7.26 8.38 -22.57
C SER A 64 -7.03 8.94 -21.16
N PHE A 65 -7.88 9.85 -20.70
CA PHE A 65 -7.83 10.38 -19.33
C PHE A 65 -8.13 9.30 -18.26
N ASN A 66 -9.05 8.37 -18.55
CA ASN A 66 -9.34 7.25 -17.65
C ASN A 66 -8.17 6.28 -17.54
N LEU A 67 -7.49 6.03 -18.67
CA LEU A 67 -6.26 5.23 -18.71
C LEU A 67 -5.14 5.90 -17.89
N LEU A 68 -4.92 7.20 -18.10
CA LEU A 68 -3.93 7.98 -17.36
C LEU A 68 -4.19 7.97 -15.85
N HIS A 69 -5.45 8.12 -15.44
CA HIS A 69 -5.86 8.04 -14.04
C HIS A 69 -5.55 6.65 -13.44
N THR A 70 -5.65 5.60 -14.24
CA THR A 70 -5.31 4.25 -13.79
C THR A 70 -3.80 4.08 -13.59
N TYR A 71 -2.96 4.74 -14.40
CA TYR A 71 -1.51 4.78 -14.18
C TYR A 71 -1.11 5.59 -12.93
N PHE A 72 -1.85 6.64 -12.57
CA PHE A 72 -1.63 7.39 -11.32
C PHE A 72 -1.85 6.56 -10.05
N ARG A 73 -2.43 5.36 -10.14
CA ARG A 73 -2.50 4.43 -9.01
C ARG A 73 -1.10 3.99 -8.56
N PHE A 74 -0.14 3.81 -9.48
CA PHE A 74 1.24 3.43 -9.14
C PHE A 74 1.89 4.38 -8.12
N PRO A 75 2.03 5.69 -8.41
CA PRO A 75 2.62 6.61 -7.44
C PRO A 75 1.81 6.71 -6.14
N MET A 76 0.49 6.55 -6.19
CA MET A 76 -0.34 6.52 -4.97
C MET A 76 0.02 5.33 -4.06
N TYR A 77 0.15 4.13 -4.61
CA TYR A 77 0.58 2.94 -3.86
C TYR A 77 2.03 3.04 -3.36
N TRP A 78 2.91 3.70 -4.10
CA TRP A 78 4.28 3.95 -3.66
C TRP A 78 4.33 4.84 -2.43
N ILE A 79 3.54 5.93 -2.42
CA ILE A 79 3.42 6.82 -1.26
C ILE A 79 2.92 6.04 -0.05
N ILE A 80 1.87 5.23 -0.21
CA ILE A 80 1.34 4.37 0.88
C ILE A 80 2.42 3.40 1.39
N GLY A 81 3.18 2.76 0.48
CA GLY A 81 4.27 1.86 0.84
C GLY A 81 5.40 2.55 1.61
N ILE A 82 5.75 3.79 1.22
CA ILE A 82 6.74 4.61 1.93
C ILE A 82 6.24 4.91 3.35
N PHE A 83 4.99 5.37 3.49
CA PHE A 83 4.39 5.61 4.81
C PHE A 83 4.39 4.34 5.67
N GLN A 84 3.98 3.21 5.11
CA GLN A 84 3.97 1.93 5.81
C GLN A 84 5.37 1.56 6.31
N THR A 85 6.40 1.75 5.48
CA THR A 85 7.80 1.49 5.85
C THR A 85 8.27 2.39 6.99
N ILE A 86 7.90 3.68 6.95
CA ILE A 86 8.21 4.63 8.03
C ILE A 86 7.55 4.19 9.34
N VAL A 87 6.25 3.86 9.33
CA VAL A 87 5.52 3.42 10.53
C VAL A 87 6.15 2.18 11.16
N MET A 88 6.53 1.20 10.33
CA MET A 88 7.21 -0.02 10.81
C MET A 88 8.58 0.26 11.44
N ASN A 89 9.29 1.29 10.97
CA ASN A 89 10.62 1.64 11.48
C ASN A 89 10.56 2.50 12.75
N VAL A 90 9.58 3.41 12.86
CA VAL A 90 9.40 4.28 14.04
C VAL A 90 9.24 3.46 15.32
N ASN A 91 8.54 2.32 15.27
CA ASN A 91 8.32 1.50 16.46
C ASN A 91 9.46 0.53 16.82
N ASN A 92 10.44 0.34 15.93
CA ASN A 92 11.63 -0.47 16.23
C ASN A 92 12.71 0.33 16.98
N LYS A 93 12.61 1.67 17.00
CA LYS A 93 13.40 2.48 17.91
C LYS A 93 12.78 2.35 19.31
N LYS A 94 13.35 1.46 20.14
CA LYS A 94 13.27 1.65 21.60
C LYS A 94 13.65 3.12 21.87
N PRO A 95 12.94 3.85 22.73
CA PRO A 95 13.38 5.18 23.12
C PRO A 95 14.83 5.07 23.59
N ALA A 96 15.72 5.75 22.87
CA ALA A 96 17.13 5.87 23.21
C ALA A 96 17.21 6.74 24.48
N GLY A 97 16.99 6.09 25.63
CA GLY A 97 16.86 6.80 26.91
C GLY A 97 16.68 5.87 28.11
N ASN A 98 17.21 4.64 28.08
CA ASN A 98 17.35 3.84 29.30
C ASN A 98 18.71 3.13 29.36
N THR A 99 19.77 3.92 29.29
CA THR A 99 21.01 3.62 30.00
C THR A 99 20.91 4.28 31.37
N ARG A 100 20.43 3.53 32.37
CA ARG A 100 20.76 3.83 33.77
C ARG A 100 21.71 2.74 34.27
N SER A 101 22.94 3.21 34.49
CA SER A 101 23.92 2.89 35.53
C SER A 101 23.80 1.55 36.25
#